data_AF-A0A3D9N085-F1
#
_entry.id   AF-A0A3D9N085-F1
#
_cell.length_a   1.000
_cell.length_b   1.000
_cell.length_c   1.000
_cell.angle_alpha   90.00
_cell.angle_beta   90.00
_cell.angle_gamma   90.00
#
_symmetry.space_group_name_H-M   'P 1'
#
loop_
_entity.id
_entity.type
_entity.pdbx_description
1 polymer ?
#
loop_
_entity_poly.entity_id
_entity_poly.type
_entity_poly.pdbx_seq_one_letter_code
_entity_poly.pdbx_strand_id
1 'polypeptide(L)'
;MKKVVLSLTLAATLFSCNSVKDVNTSTLSQAATLLSSLSSNSTVQQITSLFSLLDTNNDEAISSTEAIGSVAENFNVLDTDSNSSLNLTELTGLLSLLK
;
A
#
# COMPACT_ATOMS: atom_id res chain seq x y z
N MET A 1 -56.41 9.60 -32.82
CA MET A 1 -55.45 8.48 -33.04
C MET A 1 -54.14 9.12 -33.48
N LYS A 2 -52.97 8.99 -32.86
CA LYS A 2 -52.41 8.12 -31.82
C LYS A 2 -51.50 8.99 -30.94
N LYS A 3 -51.46 8.66 -29.65
CA LYS A 3 -50.55 9.22 -28.64
C LYS A 3 -49.15 8.66 -28.87
N VAL A 4 -48.09 9.48 -28.79
CA VAL A 4 -46.77 9.04 -28.31
C VAL A 4 -46.11 10.22 -27.59
N VAL A 5 -46.40 10.32 -26.30
CA VAL A 5 -45.63 11.05 -25.30
C VAL A 5 -44.90 9.99 -24.48
N LEU A 6 -43.71 10.32 -23.95
CA LEU A 6 -42.88 9.49 -23.07
C LEU A 6 -42.18 8.34 -23.83
N SER A 7 -40.86 8.20 -23.84
CA SER A 7 -39.96 8.25 -22.68
C SER A 7 -38.52 8.43 -23.15
N LEU A 8 -37.82 9.44 -22.64
CA LEU A 8 -36.36 9.48 -22.66
C LEU A 8 -35.91 9.34 -21.21
N THR A 9 -35.91 8.10 -20.73
CA THR A 9 -35.29 7.74 -19.46
C THR A 9 -33.78 7.76 -19.66
N LEU A 10 -33.18 8.91 -19.31
CA LEU A 10 -31.75 9.01 -19.05
C LEU A 10 -31.47 8.21 -17.79
N ALA A 11 -31.12 6.93 -17.95
CA ALA A 11 -30.65 6.09 -16.86
C ALA A 11 -29.28 6.62 -16.44
N ALA A 12 -29.30 7.55 -15.48
CA ALA A 12 -28.13 7.93 -14.71
C ALA A 12 -27.59 6.67 -14.03
N THR A 13 -26.27 6.50 -14.13
CA THR A 13 -25.35 6.05 -13.07
C THR A 13 -25.93 5.05 -12.07
N LEU A 14 -25.31 3.89 -11.86
CA LEU A 14 -24.10 3.80 -11.07
C LEU A 14 -23.31 2.56 -11.50
N PHE A 15 -22.01 2.75 -11.71
CA PHE A 15 -21.03 1.68 -11.68
C PHE A 15 -21.14 0.99 -10.32
N SER A 16 -21.89 -0.11 -10.24
CA SER A 16 -21.75 -1.05 -9.13
C SER A 16 -20.50 -1.90 -9.38
N CYS A 17 -19.33 -1.26 -9.32
CA CYS A 17 -18.09 -1.96 -9.00
C CYS A 17 -17.98 -1.96 -7.46
N ASN A 18 -18.88 -2.69 -6.80
CA ASN A 18 -18.77 -2.98 -5.37
C ASN A 18 -17.77 -4.12 -5.10
N SER A 19 -16.70 -4.19 -5.89
CA SER A 19 -15.52 -4.98 -5.62
C SER A 19 -14.39 -4.00 -5.36
N VAL A 20 -14.55 -3.21 -4.29
CA VAL A 20 -13.37 -2.76 -3.56
C VAL A 20 -12.71 -4.03 -3.09
N LYS A 21 -11.71 -4.47 -3.85
CA LYS A 21 -10.84 -5.58 -3.51
C LYS A 21 -10.49 -5.43 -2.04
N ASP A 22 -10.59 -6.53 -1.30
CA ASP A 22 -10.11 -6.72 0.05
C ASP A 22 -8.66 -6.22 0.20
N VAL A 23 -8.45 -4.91 0.22
CA VAL A 23 -7.28 -4.32 0.82
C VAL A 23 -7.49 -4.66 2.28
N ASN A 24 -6.74 -5.67 2.75
CA ASN A 24 -6.77 -6.15 4.11
C ASN A 24 -6.47 -4.97 5.05
N THR A 25 -7.49 -4.20 5.41
CA THR A 25 -7.41 -2.99 6.25
C THR A 25 -6.77 -3.31 7.60
N SER A 26 -6.90 -4.57 8.04
CA SER A 26 -6.20 -5.16 9.18
C SER A 26 -4.67 -5.20 8.99
N THR A 27 -4.16 -5.60 7.83
CA THR A 27 -2.71 -5.69 7.55
C THR A 27 -2.08 -4.31 7.45
N LEU A 28 -2.75 -3.37 6.77
CA LEU A 28 -2.30 -1.99 6.67
C LEU A 28 -2.24 -1.29 8.04
N SER A 29 -3.24 -1.49 8.89
CA SER A 29 -3.26 -0.95 10.25
C SER A 29 -2.14 -1.53 11.13
N GLN A 30 -1.89 -2.84 11.01
CA GLN A 30 -0.77 -3.50 11.69
C GLN A 30 0.58 -2.98 11.20
N ALA A 31 0.76 -2.82 9.89
CA ALA A 31 1.95 -2.26 9.29
C ALA A 31 2.21 -0.83 9.80
N ALA A 32 1.18 0.02 9.82
CA ALA A 32 1.28 1.40 10.31
C ALA A 32 1.60 1.46 11.81
N THR A 33 1.00 0.58 12.61
CA THR A 33 1.27 0.48 14.06
C THR A 33 2.71 0.04 14.29
N LEU A 34 3.17 -0.99 13.57
CA LEU A 34 4.55 -1.47 13.66
C LEU A 34 5.52 -0.39 13.21
N LEU A 35 5.28 0.26 12.07
CA LEU A 35 6.09 1.36 11.54
C LEU A 35 6.22 2.51 12.54
N SER A 36 5.13 2.86 13.23
CA SER A 36 5.14 3.91 14.27
C SER A 36 5.93 3.51 15.52
N SER A 37 6.11 2.20 15.76
CA SER A 37 6.90 1.67 16.88
C SER A 37 8.37 1.45 16.56
N LEU A 38 8.76 1.55 15.28
CA LEU A 38 10.15 1.41 14.86
C LEU A 38 10.97 2.64 15.28
N SER A 39 12.24 2.40 15.56
CA SER A 39 13.25 3.41 15.86
C SER A 39 14.58 2.96 15.26
N SER A 40 15.62 3.80 15.29
CA SER A 40 16.94 3.44 14.75
C SER A 40 17.60 2.23 15.43
N ASN A 41 17.10 1.81 16.61
CA ASN A 41 17.56 0.64 17.37
C ASN A 41 16.68 -0.61 17.16
N SER A 42 15.67 -0.54 16.28
CA SER A 42 14.81 -1.68 16.01
C SER A 42 15.58 -2.85 15.39
N THR A 43 15.10 -4.05 15.64
CA THR A 43 15.74 -5.28 15.17
C THR A 43 15.39 -5.58 13.72
N VAL A 44 16.25 -6.34 13.05
CA VAL A 44 15.97 -6.89 11.71
C VAL A 44 14.66 -7.68 11.70
N GLN A 45 14.32 -8.39 12.77
CA GLN A 45 13.06 -9.15 12.87
C GLN A 45 11.82 -8.25 12.80
N GLN A 46 11.87 -7.05 13.39
CA GLN A 46 10.78 -6.09 13.29
C GLN A 46 10.66 -5.52 11.87
N ILE A 47 11.78 -5.30 11.18
CA ILE A 47 11.78 -4.91 9.76
C ILE A 47 11.23 -6.04 8.88
N THR A 48 11.63 -7.29 9.10
CA THR A 48 11.08 -8.44 8.38
C THR A 48 9.57 -8.56 8.60
N SER A 49 9.10 -8.32 9.83
CA SER A 49 7.66 -8.31 10.12
C SER A 49 6.93 -7.18 9.39
N LEU A 50 7.52 -5.98 9.32
CA LEU A 50 6.98 -4.87 8.54
C LEU A 50 6.98 -5.22 7.04
N PHE A 51 8.06 -5.78 6.52
CA PHE A 51 8.18 -6.22 5.13
C PHE A 51 7.02 -7.15 4.77
N SER A 52 6.81 -8.22 5.53
CA SER A 52 5.71 -9.17 5.27
C SER A 52 4.32 -8.57 5.42
N LEU A 53 4.16 -7.47 6.17
CA LEU A 53 2.89 -6.76 6.28
C LEU A 53 2.64 -5.81 5.10
N LEU A 54 3.70 -5.29 4.47
CA LEU A 54 3.62 -4.40 3.31
C LEU A 54 3.60 -5.18 1.98
N ASP A 55 4.27 -6.32 1.91
CA ASP A 55 4.32 -7.20 0.73
C ASP A 55 2.97 -7.92 0.56
N THR A 56 1.96 -7.19 0.08
CA THR A 56 0.58 -7.68 0.04
C THR A 56 0.35 -8.70 -1.06
N ASN A 57 1.11 -8.60 -2.15
CA ASN A 57 1.07 -9.52 -3.27
C ASN A 57 2.02 -10.73 -3.09
N ASN A 58 2.87 -10.72 -2.07
CA ASN A 58 3.86 -11.76 -1.74
C ASN A 58 4.84 -12.03 -2.88
N ASP A 59 5.29 -10.98 -3.56
CA ASP A 59 6.30 -11.08 -4.63
C ASP A 59 7.73 -10.85 -4.14
N GLU A 60 7.94 -10.83 -2.83
CA GLU A 60 9.23 -10.59 -2.17
C GLU A 60 9.79 -9.20 -2.46
N ALA A 61 8.93 -8.23 -2.80
CA ALA A 61 9.28 -6.85 -3.07
C ALA A 61 8.17 -5.89 -2.60
N ILE A 62 8.55 -4.73 -2.06
CA ILE A 62 7.59 -3.67 -1.75
C ILE A 62 7.53 -2.69 -2.91
N SER A 63 6.40 -2.66 -3.61
CA SER A 63 6.15 -1.64 -4.62
C SER A 63 5.85 -0.26 -4.01
N SER A 64 5.96 0.80 -4.81
CA SER A 64 5.58 2.15 -4.38
C SER A 64 4.10 2.27 -3.94
N THR A 65 3.23 1.38 -4.43
CA THR A 65 1.82 1.31 -4.02
C THR A 65 1.59 0.56 -2.71
N GLU A 66 2.53 -0.28 -2.30
CA GLU A 66 2.51 -1.04 -1.05
C GLU A 66 3.22 -0.32 0.09
N ALA A 67 4.18 0.54 -0.26
CA ALA A 67 4.89 1.37 0.70
C ALA A 67 3.94 2.35 1.41
N ILE A 68 4.14 2.54 2.71
CA ILE A 68 3.34 3.47 3.55
C ILE A 68 4.22 4.31 4.46
N GLY A 69 3.70 5.44 4.93
CA GLY A 69 4.35 6.31 5.91
C GLY A 69 5.81 6.62 5.55
N SER A 70 6.72 6.51 6.52
CA SER A 70 8.15 6.77 6.32
C SER A 70 8.81 5.89 5.24
N VAL A 71 8.26 4.72 4.92
CA VAL A 71 8.75 3.86 3.82
C VAL A 71 8.42 4.51 2.48
N ALA A 72 7.19 4.98 2.29
CA ALA A 72 6.77 5.67 1.06
C ALA A 72 7.49 7.01 0.89
N GLU A 73 7.63 7.78 1.98
CA GLU A 73 8.32 9.08 1.98
C GLU A 73 9.79 8.98 1.59
N ASN A 74 10.44 7.86 1.92
CA ASN A 74 11.84 7.60 1.64
C ASN A 74 12.05 6.52 0.58
N PHE A 75 11.02 6.16 -0.19
CA PHE A 75 11.08 5.03 -1.12
C PHE A 75 12.29 5.12 -2.05
N ASN A 76 12.46 6.26 -2.73
CA ASN A 76 13.59 6.49 -3.64
C ASN A 76 14.95 6.54 -2.95
N VAL A 77 15.00 6.81 -1.65
CA VAL A 77 16.23 6.78 -0.85
C VAL A 77 16.60 5.35 -0.49
N LEU A 78 15.59 4.50 -0.27
CA LEU A 78 15.73 3.10 0.07
C LEU A 78 15.97 2.21 -1.16
N ASP A 79 15.39 2.55 -2.32
CA ASP A 79 15.57 1.88 -3.62
C ASP A 79 16.96 2.21 -4.19
N THR A 80 17.96 1.49 -3.70
CA THR A 80 19.37 1.77 -3.99
C THR A 80 19.82 1.24 -5.34
N ASP A 81 19.14 0.20 -5.85
CA ASP A 81 19.42 -0.37 -7.16
C ASP A 81 18.51 0.23 -8.27
N SER A 82 17.57 1.11 -7.90
CA SER A 82 16.65 1.81 -8.80
C SER A 82 15.74 0.88 -9.60
N ASN A 83 15.39 -0.27 -9.03
CA ASN A 83 14.51 -1.26 -9.67
C ASN A 83 13.00 -0.95 -9.49
N SER A 84 12.67 0.18 -8.82
CA SER A 84 11.30 0.63 -8.51
C SER A 84 10.54 -0.24 -7.49
N SER A 85 11.29 -1.03 -6.71
CA SER A 85 10.80 -1.89 -5.64
C SER A 85 11.80 -1.90 -4.48
N LEU A 86 11.34 -2.21 -3.27
CA LEU A 86 12.24 -2.39 -2.11
C LEU A 86 12.32 -3.86 -1.74
N ASN A 87 13.53 -4.43 -1.76
CA ASN A 87 13.76 -5.73 -1.14
C ASN A 87 13.99 -5.60 0.38
N LEU A 88 14.05 -6.73 1.09
CA LEU A 88 14.23 -6.71 2.55
C LEU A 88 15.51 -5.98 2.99
N THR A 89 16.61 -6.14 2.25
CA THR A 89 17.89 -5.47 2.57
C THR A 89 17.73 -3.96 2.47
N GLU A 90 17.11 -3.47 1.42
CA GLU A 90 16.85 -2.05 1.23
C GLU A 90 15.93 -1.48 2.31
N LEU A 91 14.88 -2.23 2.68
CA LEU A 91 13.98 -1.80 3.75
C LEU A 91 14.68 -1.70 5.11
N THR A 92 15.74 -2.47 5.39
CA THR A 92 16.52 -2.28 6.63
C THR A 92 17.19 -0.90 6.71
N GLY A 93 17.46 -0.27 5.56
CA GLY A 93 17.97 1.10 5.48
C GLY A 93 17.04 2.13 6.15
N LEU A 94 15.75 1.82 6.27
CA LEU A 94 14.75 2.66 6.95
C LEU A 94 15.19 3.05 8.37
N LEU A 95 15.83 2.13 9.10
CA LEU A 95 16.28 2.37 10.47
C LEU A 95 17.23 3.56 10.60
N SER A 96 18.04 3.80 9.56
CA SER A 96 18.97 4.94 9.52
C SER A 96 18.27 6.27 9.24
N LEU A 97 17.02 6.23 8.76
CA LEU A 97 16.19 7.39 8.44
C LEU A 97 15.23 7.76 9.59
N LEU A 98 14.99 6.82 10.50
CA LEU A 98 14.26 7.06 11.74
C LEU A 98 15.16 7.87 12.71
N LYS A 99 14.63 8.98 13.22
CA LYS A 99 15.31 9.90 14.15
C LYS A 99 14.95 9.60 15.60
#